data_AF-A0A9E2R937-F1
#
_entry.id   AF-A0A9E2R937-F1
#
_cell.length_a   1.000
_cell.length_b   1.000
_cell.length_c   1.000
_cell.angle_alpha   90.00
_cell.angle_beta   90.00
_cell.angle_gamma   90.00
#
_symmetry.space_group_name_H-M   'P 1'
#
loop_
_entity.id
_entity.type
_entity.pdbx_description
1 polymer ?
#
loop_
_entity_poly.entity_id
_entity_poly.type
_entity_poly.pdbx_seq_one_letter_code
_entity_poly.pdbx_strand_id
1 'polypeptide(L)'
;MTLHTRLLRWMLVCIGLAAASGIFTIFTATTDVTGKIALTCLFGGMALGACMVSARMMTHDAGRRAGVLGMWLAVIGFVLCAAATWLWRTTVDEKLGLTGLAYVPIAIALTAMVRLISNAKHKHAGIVGAGWLCVLFVVSMLAIWVKWGQSEWQMPQLAAALALMWPLAPLAFCNIGLEPARWWRLFSIILLPITTSIVIALIWKIITPDEVLMCSAIVSVSYAALGNGSFLINLTERQRWVRIGTLACAGVCGATLIIGSTQRFNMDPWGRFAAASALATVCGLLAMVVMERLNARAVSRPVSQGETASEVNLACPRCQSRHTLKMGGDRCPECGLLVIVRVARLECCSCSYPLDGIKSGKCPECGTPVEQTVQAALAPSPH
;
A
#
# COMPACT_ATOMS: atom_id res chain seq x y z
N MET A 1 25.53 0.41 11.31
CA MET A 1 24.37 1.16 10.77
C MET A 1 23.57 0.23 9.85
N THR A 2 22.29 -0.01 10.11
CA THR A 2 21.51 -0.99 9.33
C THR A 2 21.22 -0.47 7.90
N LEU A 3 21.20 -1.38 6.92
CA LEU A 3 20.91 -1.08 5.51
C LEU A 3 19.60 -0.30 5.33
N HIS A 4 18.60 -0.60 6.16
CA HIS A 4 17.31 0.10 6.19
C HIS A 4 17.44 1.60 6.51
N THR A 5 18.30 1.98 7.48
CA THR A 5 18.52 3.38 7.83
C THR A 5 19.22 4.14 6.70
N ARG A 6 20.13 3.47 5.97
CA ARG A 6 20.78 4.07 4.79
C ARG A 6 19.78 4.29 3.66
N LEU A 7 18.96 3.29 3.32
CA LEU A 7 17.93 3.41 2.28
C LEU A 7 16.91 4.51 2.60
N LEU A 8 16.44 4.59 3.84
CA LEU A 8 15.50 5.63 4.26
C LEU A 8 16.08 7.04 4.10
N ARG A 9 17.34 7.25 4.47
CA ARG A 9 18.02 8.54 4.30
C ARG A 9 18.13 8.92 2.83
N TRP A 10 18.55 8.00 1.96
CA TRP A 10 18.62 8.25 0.53
C TRP A 10 17.26 8.53 -0.09
N MET A 11 16.22 7.79 0.31
CA MET A 11 14.85 8.03 -0.16
C MET A 11 14.39 9.44 0.22
N LEU A 12 14.60 9.88 1.46
CA LEU A 12 14.25 11.24 1.91
C LEU A 12 15.03 12.32 1.16
N VAL A 13 16.32 12.10 0.89
CA VAL A 13 17.14 13.01 0.09
C VAL A 13 16.61 13.11 -1.34
N CYS A 14 16.32 11.97 -2.00
CA CYS A 14 15.77 11.96 -3.36
C CYS A 14 14.42 12.67 -3.44
N ILE A 15 13.52 12.42 -2.48
CA ILE A 15 12.20 13.09 -2.43
C ILE A 15 12.36 14.58 -2.14
N GLY A 16 13.26 14.97 -1.23
CA GLY A 16 13.54 16.37 -0.94
C GLY A 16 14.10 17.12 -2.15
N LEU A 17 15.03 16.50 -2.88
CA LEU A 17 15.57 17.04 -4.14
C LEU A 17 14.49 17.12 -5.23
N ALA A 18 13.63 16.10 -5.35
CA ALA A 18 12.51 16.12 -6.29
C ALA A 18 11.55 17.28 -5.97
N ALA A 19 11.18 17.47 -4.71
CA ALA A 19 10.31 18.56 -4.28
C ALA A 19 10.95 19.94 -4.52
N ALA A 20 12.22 20.11 -4.15
CA ALA A 20 12.95 21.37 -4.37
C ALA A 20 13.08 21.69 -5.86
N SER A 21 13.40 20.70 -6.70
CA SER A 21 13.45 20.87 -8.16
C SER A 21 12.08 21.20 -8.75
N GLY A 22 11.00 20.57 -8.27
CA GLY A 22 9.63 20.88 -8.70
C GLY A 22 9.24 22.33 -8.38
N ILE A 23 9.58 22.83 -7.19
CA ILE A 23 9.40 24.26 -6.87
C ILE A 23 10.24 25.13 -7.81
N PHE A 24 11.49 24.75 -8.06
CA PHE A 24 12.38 25.51 -8.95
C PHE A 24 11.87 25.55 -10.40
N THR A 25 11.23 24.48 -10.89
CA THR A 25 10.62 24.46 -12.24
C THR A 25 9.51 25.50 -12.41
N ILE A 26 8.80 25.86 -11.34
CA ILE A 26 7.77 26.92 -11.38
C ILE A 26 8.42 28.29 -11.64
N PHE A 27 9.60 28.54 -11.06
CA PHE A 27 10.32 29.81 -11.22
C PHE A 27 11.18 29.87 -12.48
N THR A 28 11.62 28.72 -12.99
CA THR A 28 12.50 28.60 -14.16
C THR A 28 11.80 27.88 -15.29
N ALA A 29 10.77 28.53 -15.84
CA ALA A 29 9.86 27.97 -16.84
C ALA A 29 10.52 27.53 -18.17
N THR A 30 11.83 27.67 -18.35
CA THR A 30 12.51 27.57 -19.64
C THR A 30 13.63 26.52 -19.74
N THR A 31 13.88 25.70 -18.72
CA THR A 31 14.98 24.70 -18.80
C THR A 31 14.49 23.26 -18.70
N ASP A 32 14.51 22.55 -19.84
CA ASP A 32 14.26 21.10 -19.94
C ASP A 32 15.08 20.28 -18.92
N VAL A 33 16.28 20.76 -18.58
CA VAL A 33 17.20 20.11 -17.66
C VAL A 33 16.61 20.00 -16.24
N THR A 34 15.95 21.06 -15.76
CA THR A 34 15.40 21.07 -14.39
C THR A 34 14.26 20.06 -14.25
N GLY A 35 13.39 19.97 -15.26
CA GLY A 35 12.33 18.95 -15.32
C GLY A 35 12.89 17.52 -15.36
N LYS A 36 13.96 17.29 -16.13
CA LYS A 36 14.64 15.98 -16.20
C LYS A 36 15.25 15.58 -14.86
N ILE A 37 15.88 16.51 -14.15
CA ILE A 37 16.41 16.27 -12.80
C ILE A 37 15.26 15.93 -11.84
N ALA A 38 14.18 16.72 -11.88
CA ALA A 38 13.01 16.50 -11.02
C ALA A 38 12.40 15.10 -11.21
N LEU A 39 12.15 14.70 -12.46
CA LEU A 39 11.62 13.39 -12.80
C LEU A 39 12.59 12.27 -12.39
N THR A 40 13.90 12.42 -12.64
CA THR A 40 14.90 11.42 -12.24
C THR A 40 14.92 11.23 -10.73
N CYS A 41 14.88 12.32 -9.95
CA CYS A 41 14.82 12.28 -8.49
C CYS A 41 13.52 11.65 -7.99
N LEU A 42 12.38 11.96 -8.62
CA LEU A 42 11.08 11.38 -8.30
C LEU A 42 11.09 9.85 -8.51
N PHE A 43 11.53 9.39 -9.68
CA PHE A 43 11.62 7.96 -9.98
C PHE A 43 12.64 7.25 -9.08
N GLY A 44 13.77 7.90 -8.75
CA GLY A 44 14.74 7.41 -7.77
C GLY A 44 14.11 7.22 -6.39
N GLY A 45 13.31 8.19 -5.93
CA GLY A 45 12.56 8.09 -4.68
C GLY A 45 11.56 6.92 -4.69
N MET A 46 10.79 6.77 -5.77
CA MET A 46 9.83 5.65 -5.93
C MET A 46 10.54 4.29 -5.92
N ALA A 47 11.63 4.15 -6.67
CA ALA A 47 12.41 2.92 -6.73
C ALA A 47 13.02 2.56 -5.38
N LEU A 48 13.58 3.54 -4.65
CA LEU A 48 14.08 3.32 -3.29
C LEU A 48 12.97 2.90 -2.31
N GLY A 49 11.78 3.51 -2.42
CA GLY A 49 10.60 3.10 -1.65
C GLY A 49 10.20 1.65 -1.94
N ALA A 50 10.15 1.25 -3.21
CA ALA A 50 9.88 -0.12 -3.62
C ALA A 50 10.96 -1.11 -3.14
N CYS A 51 12.24 -0.71 -3.22
CA CYS A 51 13.36 -1.47 -2.69
C CYS A 51 13.27 -1.67 -1.16
N MET A 52 12.82 -0.66 -0.40
CA MET A 52 12.62 -0.80 1.04
C MET A 52 11.53 -1.82 1.39
N VAL A 53 10.41 -1.80 0.65
CA VAL A 53 9.34 -2.79 0.82
C VAL A 53 9.86 -4.19 0.49
N SER A 54 10.60 -4.32 -0.62
CA SER A 54 11.19 -5.56 -1.10
C SER A 54 12.25 -6.12 -0.14
N ALA A 55 13.13 -5.28 0.39
CA ALA A 55 14.14 -5.65 1.37
C ALA A 55 13.52 -6.19 2.67
N ARG A 56 12.38 -5.63 3.11
CA ARG A 56 11.63 -6.17 4.25
C ARG A 56 10.99 -7.52 3.94
N MET A 57 10.64 -7.80 2.69
CA MET A 57 10.14 -9.11 2.31
C MET A 57 11.26 -10.15 2.27
N MET A 58 12.50 -9.74 2.00
CA MET A 58 13.67 -10.61 2.01
C MET A 58 14.04 -11.16 3.39
N THR A 59 13.61 -10.52 4.48
CA THR A 59 13.90 -10.99 5.84
C THR A 59 13.05 -12.19 6.27
N HIS A 60 12.02 -12.54 5.51
CA HIS A 60 11.17 -13.70 5.77
C HIS A 60 11.40 -14.77 4.70
N ASP A 61 11.60 -16.02 5.09
CA ASP A 61 11.89 -17.12 4.15
C ASP A 61 10.80 -17.28 3.08
N ALA A 62 9.53 -17.19 3.49
CA ALA A 62 8.38 -17.27 2.58
C ALA A 62 8.35 -16.10 1.56
N GLY A 63 8.83 -14.92 1.95
CA GLY A 63 8.83 -13.71 1.14
C GLY A 63 10.11 -13.47 0.34
N ARG A 64 11.16 -14.30 0.54
CA ARG A 64 12.50 -14.00 0.04
C ARG A 64 12.58 -13.85 -1.47
N ARG A 65 11.96 -14.78 -2.21
CA ARG A 65 11.92 -14.75 -3.68
C ARG A 65 11.18 -13.52 -4.20
N ALA A 66 10.05 -13.18 -3.58
CA ALA A 66 9.24 -12.02 -3.92
C ALA A 66 10.02 -10.71 -3.68
N GLY A 67 10.76 -10.63 -2.57
CA GLY A 67 11.61 -9.49 -2.26
C GLY A 67 12.77 -9.31 -3.24
N VAL A 68 13.47 -10.40 -3.63
CA VAL A 68 14.54 -10.32 -4.64
C VAL A 68 13.98 -9.88 -5.99
N LEU A 69 12.87 -10.47 -6.43
CA LEU A 69 12.20 -10.09 -7.69
C LEU A 69 11.77 -8.62 -7.66
N GLY A 70 11.11 -8.18 -6.58
CA GLY A 70 10.67 -6.79 -6.45
C GLY A 70 11.82 -5.78 -6.47
N MET A 71 12.98 -6.13 -5.90
CA MET A 71 14.18 -5.30 -5.96
C MET A 71 14.73 -5.18 -7.39
N TRP A 72 14.80 -6.30 -8.13
CA TRP A 72 15.20 -6.27 -9.54
C TRP A 72 14.24 -5.45 -10.39
N LEU A 73 12.93 -5.65 -10.20
CA LEU A 73 11.90 -4.90 -10.91
C LEU A 73 12.02 -3.39 -10.60
N ALA A 74 12.24 -2.99 -9.35
CA ALA A 74 12.43 -1.58 -8.99
C ALA A 74 13.67 -0.97 -9.66
N VAL A 75 14.80 -1.69 -9.71
CA VAL A 75 16.04 -1.22 -10.35
C VAL A 75 15.86 -1.07 -11.86
N ILE A 76 15.29 -2.09 -12.53
CA ILE A 76 15.03 -2.04 -13.98
C ILE A 76 14.09 -0.85 -14.30
N GLY A 77 13.04 -0.66 -13.50
CA GLY A 77 12.09 0.44 -13.70
C GLY A 77 12.75 1.80 -13.55
N PHE A 78 13.63 1.96 -12.56
CA PHE A 78 14.42 3.18 -12.42
C PHE A 78 15.30 3.43 -13.64
N VAL A 79 16.03 2.43 -14.13
CA VAL A 79 16.91 2.57 -15.31
C VAL A 79 16.11 2.95 -16.55
N LEU A 80 14.96 2.31 -16.77
CA LEU A 80 14.07 2.63 -17.90
C LEU A 80 13.52 4.06 -17.81
N CYS A 81 13.02 4.46 -16.63
CA CYS A 81 12.52 5.82 -16.41
C CYS A 81 13.61 6.88 -16.53
N ALA A 82 14.82 6.60 -16.03
CA ALA A 82 15.96 7.50 -16.16
C ALA A 82 16.38 7.63 -17.63
N ALA A 83 16.54 6.51 -18.34
CA ALA A 83 16.85 6.51 -19.77
C ALA A 83 15.82 7.31 -20.57
N ALA A 84 14.53 7.05 -20.33
CA ALA A 84 13.44 7.80 -20.95
C ALA A 84 13.50 9.31 -20.68
N THR A 85 13.75 9.70 -19.43
CA THR A 85 13.81 11.11 -19.02
C THR A 85 14.96 11.84 -19.73
N TRP A 86 16.13 11.20 -19.83
CA TRP A 86 17.31 11.83 -20.40
C TRP A 86 17.33 11.81 -21.94
N LEU A 87 16.84 10.72 -22.55
CA LEU A 87 16.84 10.54 -23.99
C LEU A 87 15.73 11.32 -24.71
N TRP A 88 14.66 11.76 -24.04
CA TRP A 88 13.47 12.45 -24.57
C TRP A 88 13.72 13.56 -25.63
N ARG A 89 14.06 13.21 -26.88
CA ARG A 89 14.27 14.20 -27.98
C ARG A 89 13.84 13.69 -29.36
N THR A 90 13.58 12.39 -29.50
CA THR A 90 13.18 11.67 -30.72
C THR A 90 11.88 10.88 -30.49
N THR A 91 11.20 10.46 -31.55
CA THR A 91 9.97 9.66 -31.47
C THR A 91 10.16 8.27 -30.86
N VAL A 92 11.37 7.71 -30.95
CA VAL A 92 11.74 6.47 -30.25
C VAL A 92 11.75 6.70 -28.73
N ASP A 93 12.06 7.93 -28.30
CA ASP A 93 12.17 8.26 -26.88
C ASP A 93 10.80 8.38 -26.20
N GLU A 94 9.77 8.83 -26.92
CA GLU A 94 8.40 8.89 -26.37
C GLU A 94 7.87 7.49 -26.04
N LYS A 95 8.07 6.52 -26.94
CA LYS A 95 7.68 5.11 -26.70
C LYS A 95 8.46 4.49 -25.55
N LEU A 96 9.76 4.77 -25.47
CA LEU A 96 10.60 4.31 -24.38
C LEU A 96 10.15 4.91 -23.04
N GLY A 97 9.76 6.19 -23.03
CA GLY A 97 9.23 6.86 -21.85
C GLY A 97 7.88 6.36 -21.41
N LEU A 98 6.96 6.11 -22.34
CA LEU A 98 5.70 5.44 -22.03
C LEU A 98 5.94 4.03 -21.50
N THR A 99 6.93 3.31 -22.03
CA THR A 99 7.32 1.98 -21.53
C THR A 99 7.87 2.06 -20.11
N GLY A 100 8.71 3.04 -19.80
CA GLY A 100 9.24 3.25 -18.44
C GLY A 100 8.14 3.62 -17.44
N LEU A 101 7.30 4.59 -17.80
CA LEU A 101 6.11 4.98 -17.03
C LEU A 101 5.16 3.80 -16.84
N ALA A 102 5.06 2.93 -17.85
CA ALA A 102 4.29 1.70 -17.78
C ALA A 102 4.92 0.67 -16.82
N TYR A 103 6.23 0.53 -16.87
CA TYR A 103 6.90 -0.54 -16.17
C TYR A 103 6.93 -0.36 -14.64
N VAL A 104 7.01 0.87 -14.12
CA VAL A 104 7.14 1.10 -12.67
C VAL A 104 5.90 0.69 -11.87
N PRO A 105 4.67 1.15 -12.19
CA PRO A 105 3.50 0.80 -11.38
C PRO A 105 3.16 -0.69 -11.51
N ILE A 106 3.39 -1.32 -12.67
CA ILE A 106 3.20 -2.76 -12.82
C ILE A 106 4.21 -3.57 -12.01
N ALA A 107 5.48 -3.16 -11.98
CA ALA A 107 6.51 -3.79 -11.16
C ALA A 107 6.11 -3.80 -9.67
N ILE A 108 5.61 -2.67 -9.18
CA ILE A 108 5.12 -2.53 -7.80
C ILE A 108 3.90 -3.43 -7.56
N ALA A 109 2.92 -3.41 -8.47
CA ALA A 109 1.72 -4.23 -8.37
C ALA A 109 2.04 -5.73 -8.42
N LEU A 110 2.94 -6.15 -9.29
CA LEU A 110 3.37 -7.53 -9.43
C LEU A 110 4.11 -8.01 -8.18
N THR A 111 4.97 -7.17 -7.59
CA THR A 111 5.62 -7.50 -6.31
C THR A 111 4.60 -7.73 -5.19
N ALA A 112 3.54 -6.92 -5.14
CA ALA A 112 2.43 -7.11 -4.21
C ALA A 112 1.66 -8.42 -4.48
N MET A 113 1.43 -8.79 -5.75
CA MET A 113 0.81 -10.08 -6.11
C MET A 113 1.67 -11.27 -5.72
N VAL A 114 2.96 -11.25 -6.04
CA VAL A 114 3.89 -12.34 -5.70
C VAL A 114 3.97 -12.52 -4.18
N ARG A 115 3.84 -11.43 -3.41
CA ARG A 115 3.66 -11.52 -1.96
C ARG A 115 2.40 -12.30 -1.58
N LEU A 116 1.26 -12.01 -2.21
CA LEU A 116 0.02 -12.74 -1.94
C LEU A 116 0.15 -14.23 -2.30
N ILE A 117 0.89 -14.58 -3.36
CA ILE A 117 1.18 -15.97 -3.74
C ILE A 117 1.88 -16.74 -2.62
N SER A 118 2.75 -16.07 -1.85
CA SER A 118 3.48 -16.69 -0.74
C SER A 118 2.60 -17.06 0.46
N ASN A 119 1.41 -16.48 0.56
CA ASN A 119 0.46 -16.78 1.63
C ASN A 119 -0.57 -17.81 1.14
N ALA A 120 -0.64 -18.98 1.78
CA ALA A 120 -1.56 -20.05 1.40
C ALA A 120 -3.02 -19.58 1.26
N LYS A 121 -3.47 -18.69 2.15
CA LYS A 121 -4.85 -18.15 2.12
C LYS A 121 -5.13 -17.25 0.91
N HIS A 122 -4.10 -16.57 0.39
CA HIS A 122 -4.23 -15.62 -0.73
C HIS A 122 -3.57 -16.11 -2.01
N LYS A 123 -3.18 -17.38 -2.07
CA LYS A 123 -2.39 -17.93 -3.18
C LYS A 123 -3.10 -17.75 -4.52
N HIS A 124 -4.39 -18.11 -4.59
CA HIS A 124 -5.19 -17.97 -5.80
C HIS A 124 -5.36 -16.51 -6.22
N ALA A 125 -5.60 -15.62 -5.26
CA ALA A 125 -5.71 -14.18 -5.50
C ALA A 125 -4.43 -13.62 -6.14
N GLY A 126 -3.27 -14.00 -5.58
CA GLY A 126 -1.97 -13.61 -6.09
C GLY A 126 -1.68 -14.15 -7.50
N ILE A 127 -2.03 -15.41 -7.79
CA ILE A 127 -1.82 -16.01 -9.12
C ILE A 127 -2.71 -15.34 -10.16
N VAL A 128 -4.01 -15.19 -9.89
CA VAL A 128 -4.97 -14.57 -10.81
C VAL A 128 -4.60 -13.11 -11.05
N GLY A 129 -4.30 -12.35 -9.99
CA GLY A 129 -3.89 -10.97 -10.12
C GLY A 129 -2.55 -10.78 -10.83
N ALA A 130 -1.57 -11.66 -10.61
CA ALA A 130 -0.30 -11.63 -11.35
C ALA A 130 -0.50 -11.93 -12.83
N GLY A 131 -1.30 -12.96 -13.16
CA GLY A 131 -1.65 -13.29 -14.54
C GLY A 131 -2.35 -12.12 -15.24
N TRP A 132 -3.30 -11.49 -14.55
CA TRP A 132 -4.00 -10.30 -15.04
C TRP A 132 -3.05 -9.13 -15.34
N LEU A 133 -2.11 -8.84 -14.43
CA LEU A 133 -1.09 -7.82 -14.64
C LEU A 133 -0.21 -8.13 -15.85
N CYS A 134 0.23 -9.39 -16.02
CA CYS A 134 1.01 -9.80 -17.19
C CYS A 134 0.24 -9.58 -18.50
N VAL A 135 -1.05 -9.93 -18.54
CA VAL A 135 -1.91 -9.68 -19.71
C VAL A 135 -2.00 -8.19 -20.00
N LEU A 136 -2.28 -7.37 -18.98
CA LEU A 136 -2.33 -5.92 -19.12
C LEU A 136 -1.01 -5.34 -19.64
N PHE A 137 0.13 -5.83 -19.15
CA PHE A 137 1.45 -5.41 -19.62
C PHE A 137 1.62 -5.66 -21.11
N VAL A 138 1.34 -6.89 -21.55
CA VAL A 138 1.49 -7.29 -22.95
C VAL A 138 0.60 -6.45 -23.84
N VAL A 139 -0.66 -6.25 -23.44
CA VAL A 139 -1.62 -5.40 -24.16
C VAL A 139 -1.11 -3.95 -24.24
N SER A 140 -0.61 -3.38 -23.14
CA SER A 140 -0.03 -2.04 -23.14
C SER A 140 1.24 -1.94 -24.00
N MET A 141 2.12 -2.94 -23.98
CA MET A 141 3.31 -2.96 -24.82
C MET A 141 2.95 -3.06 -26.30
N LEU A 142 1.96 -3.88 -26.66
CA LEU A 142 1.46 -3.96 -28.03
C LEU A 142 0.87 -2.62 -28.48
N ALA A 143 0.11 -1.94 -27.62
CA ALA A 143 -0.44 -0.62 -27.91
C ALA A 143 0.65 0.46 -28.10
N ILE A 144 1.72 0.45 -27.30
CA ILE A 144 2.82 1.42 -27.40
C ILE A 144 3.67 1.16 -28.65
N TRP A 145 4.01 -0.09 -28.92
CA TRP A 145 5.03 -0.42 -29.92
C TRP A 145 4.45 -0.66 -31.32
N VAL A 146 3.26 -1.25 -31.46
CA VAL A 146 2.72 -1.67 -32.76
C VAL A 146 1.82 -0.58 -33.36
N LYS A 147 2.19 -0.05 -34.53
CA LYS A 147 1.38 0.95 -35.25
C LYS A 147 0.18 0.25 -35.93
N TRP A 148 -1.01 0.31 -35.30
CA TRP A 148 -2.25 -0.29 -35.85
C TRP A 148 -3.14 0.74 -36.55
N GLY A 149 -2.62 1.44 -37.56
CA GLY A 149 -3.41 2.37 -38.38
C GLY A 149 -4.13 3.50 -37.61
N GLN A 150 -3.73 3.74 -36.36
CA GLN A 150 -4.33 4.75 -35.50
C GLN A 150 -3.55 6.06 -35.51
N SER A 151 -4.25 7.15 -35.21
CA SER A 151 -3.64 8.46 -35.01
C SER A 151 -2.62 8.40 -33.88
N GLU A 152 -1.39 8.84 -34.15
CA GLU A 152 -0.26 8.80 -33.21
C GLU A 152 -0.57 9.45 -31.84
N TRP A 153 -1.49 10.41 -31.81
CA TRP A 153 -1.88 11.16 -30.61
C TRP A 153 -2.68 10.39 -29.55
N GLN A 154 -3.37 9.30 -29.90
CA GLN A 154 -4.29 8.60 -28.97
C GLN A 154 -3.61 7.50 -28.14
N MET A 155 -2.54 6.90 -28.67
CA MET A 155 -1.85 5.79 -28.00
C MET A 155 -1.18 6.16 -26.66
N PRO A 156 -0.51 7.32 -26.51
CA PRO A 156 0.14 7.69 -25.25
C PRO A 156 -0.83 7.86 -24.08
N GLN A 157 -1.93 8.58 -24.31
CA GLN A 157 -2.94 8.86 -23.29
C GLN A 157 -3.59 7.58 -22.78
N LEU A 158 -3.77 6.63 -23.67
CA LEU A 158 -4.48 5.40 -23.40
C LEU A 158 -3.59 4.32 -22.78
N ALA A 159 -2.31 4.29 -23.17
CA ALA A 159 -1.28 3.56 -22.43
C ALA A 159 -1.14 4.10 -21.00
N ALA A 160 -1.19 5.42 -20.81
CA ALA A 160 -1.20 6.03 -19.49
C ALA A 160 -2.47 5.69 -18.70
N ALA A 161 -3.65 5.65 -19.34
CA ALA A 161 -4.89 5.21 -18.70
C ALA A 161 -4.81 3.75 -18.22
N LEU A 162 -4.28 2.84 -19.06
CA LEU A 162 -4.01 1.46 -18.64
C LEU A 162 -3.00 1.39 -17.50
N ALA A 163 -1.99 2.27 -17.51
CA ALA A 163 -0.98 2.31 -16.46
C ALA A 163 -1.55 2.64 -15.07
N LEU A 164 -2.55 3.52 -15.04
CA LEU A 164 -3.29 3.85 -13.81
C LEU A 164 -4.10 2.66 -13.28
N MET A 165 -4.43 1.66 -14.11
CA MET A 165 -5.20 0.49 -13.67
C MET A 165 -4.35 -0.55 -12.93
N TRP A 166 -3.03 -0.61 -13.14
CA TRP A 166 -2.22 -1.68 -12.52
C TRP A 166 -2.17 -1.64 -11.00
N PRO A 167 -2.01 -0.48 -10.33
CA PRO A 167 -2.07 -0.41 -8.87
C PRO A 167 -3.44 -0.81 -8.31
N LEU A 168 -4.50 -0.73 -9.12
CA LEU A 168 -5.85 -1.12 -8.72
C LEU A 168 -6.02 -2.64 -8.65
N ALA A 169 -5.29 -3.41 -9.47
CA ALA A 169 -5.40 -4.86 -9.48
C ALA A 169 -5.06 -5.47 -8.09
N PRO A 170 -3.95 -5.10 -7.42
CA PRO A 170 -3.71 -5.55 -6.06
C PRO A 170 -4.79 -5.19 -5.07
N LEU A 171 -5.32 -3.97 -5.17
CA LEU A 171 -6.36 -3.50 -4.26
C LEU A 171 -7.71 -4.20 -4.50
N ALA A 172 -8.02 -4.56 -5.74
CA ALA A 172 -9.22 -5.34 -6.07
C ALA A 172 -9.08 -6.81 -5.64
N PHE A 173 -7.95 -7.44 -5.94
CA PHE A 173 -7.75 -8.88 -5.73
C PHE A 173 -7.31 -9.27 -4.31
N CYS A 174 -6.75 -8.36 -3.51
CA CYS A 174 -6.24 -8.66 -2.16
C CYS A 174 -7.28 -9.28 -1.22
N ASN A 175 -8.57 -9.08 -1.49
CA ASN A 175 -9.68 -9.59 -0.68
C ASN A 175 -10.23 -10.94 -1.13
N ILE A 176 -9.73 -11.54 -2.21
CA ILE A 176 -10.14 -12.88 -2.64
C ILE A 176 -9.72 -13.90 -1.59
N GLY A 177 -10.68 -14.72 -1.13
CA GLY A 177 -10.45 -15.79 -0.16
C GLY A 177 -10.58 -15.39 1.31
N LEU A 178 -10.97 -14.14 1.62
CA LEU A 178 -11.26 -13.74 3.00
C LEU A 178 -12.73 -13.97 3.36
N GLU A 179 -12.98 -14.89 4.29
CA GLU A 179 -14.28 -15.07 4.94
C GLU A 179 -14.48 -14.05 6.08
N PRO A 180 -15.69 -13.50 6.27
CA PRO A 180 -16.87 -13.62 5.42
C PRO A 180 -16.76 -12.76 4.15
N ALA A 181 -17.26 -13.30 3.03
CA ALA A 181 -17.31 -12.60 1.75
C ALA A 181 -18.35 -11.46 1.83
N ARG A 182 -17.88 -10.21 1.96
CA ARG A 182 -18.75 -9.03 1.87
C ARG A 182 -19.00 -8.70 0.41
N TRP A 183 -20.27 -8.49 0.04
CA TRP A 183 -20.71 -8.27 -1.35
C TRP A 183 -19.93 -7.17 -2.08
N TRP A 184 -19.56 -6.09 -1.39
CA TRP A 184 -18.78 -4.99 -1.97
C TRP A 184 -17.37 -5.40 -2.42
N ARG A 185 -16.80 -6.50 -1.88
CA ARG A 185 -15.49 -7.00 -2.30
C ARG A 185 -15.55 -7.57 -3.72
N LEU A 186 -16.59 -8.35 -4.00
CA LEU A 186 -16.87 -8.94 -5.30
C LEU A 186 -17.09 -7.88 -6.37
N PHE A 187 -17.69 -6.74 -5.98
CA PHE A 187 -17.92 -5.63 -6.89
C PHE A 187 -16.63 -5.14 -7.57
N SER A 188 -15.54 -4.91 -6.81
CA SER A 188 -14.27 -4.46 -7.41
C SER A 188 -13.62 -5.50 -8.33
N ILE A 189 -13.79 -6.79 -8.02
CA ILE A 189 -13.19 -7.90 -8.74
C ILE A 189 -13.86 -8.04 -10.11
N ILE A 190 -15.16 -7.82 -10.18
CA ILE A 190 -15.94 -7.85 -11.42
C ILE A 190 -15.76 -6.56 -12.22
N LEU A 191 -15.70 -5.42 -11.53
CA LEU A 191 -15.62 -4.12 -12.20
C LEU A 191 -14.26 -3.90 -12.89
N LEU A 192 -13.17 -4.41 -12.34
CA LEU A 192 -11.84 -4.29 -12.94
C LEU A 192 -11.74 -4.85 -14.37
N PRO A 193 -12.08 -6.12 -14.65
CA PRO A 193 -12.03 -6.67 -16.00
C PRO A 193 -13.01 -5.98 -16.96
N ILE A 194 -14.18 -5.54 -16.47
CA ILE A 194 -15.15 -4.78 -17.29
C ILE A 194 -14.52 -3.45 -17.72
N THR A 195 -14.02 -2.66 -16.77
CA THR A 195 -13.39 -1.37 -17.08
C THR A 195 -12.16 -1.55 -17.98
N THR A 196 -11.32 -2.54 -17.71
CA THR A 196 -10.19 -2.87 -18.59
C THR A 196 -10.65 -3.21 -20.00
N SER A 197 -11.71 -4.01 -20.14
CA SER A 197 -12.24 -4.38 -21.46
C SER A 197 -12.79 -3.17 -22.22
N ILE A 198 -13.44 -2.23 -21.51
CA ILE A 198 -13.89 -0.95 -22.09
C ILE A 198 -12.69 -0.13 -22.56
N VAL A 199 -11.65 0.03 -21.72
CA VAL A 199 -10.44 0.77 -22.09
C VAL A 199 -9.76 0.12 -23.30
N ILE A 200 -9.63 -1.21 -23.32
CA ILE A 200 -9.14 -1.99 -24.47
C ILE A 200 -10.00 -1.69 -25.70
N ALA A 201 -11.32 -1.85 -25.64
CA ALA A 201 -12.20 -1.59 -26.78
C ALA A 201 -12.09 -0.15 -27.32
N LEU A 202 -11.87 0.83 -26.44
CA LEU A 202 -11.59 2.21 -26.82
C LEU A 202 -10.21 2.36 -27.50
N ILE A 203 -9.18 1.63 -27.05
CA ILE A 203 -7.87 1.59 -27.73
C ILE A 203 -8.02 1.15 -29.16
N TRP A 204 -8.75 0.07 -29.42
CA TRP A 204 -8.90 -0.45 -30.77
C TRP A 204 -10.04 0.19 -31.56
N LYS A 205 -10.62 1.31 -31.07
CA LYS A 205 -11.75 2.03 -31.70
C LYS A 205 -12.93 1.12 -32.05
N ILE A 206 -13.12 0.04 -31.29
CA ILE A 206 -14.26 -0.86 -31.44
C ILE A 206 -15.54 -0.14 -31.01
N ILE A 207 -15.42 0.78 -30.05
CA ILE A 207 -16.48 1.61 -29.52
C ILE A 207 -16.15 3.07 -29.85
N THR A 208 -17.18 3.87 -30.18
CA THR A 208 -17.04 5.32 -30.33
C THR A 208 -16.49 5.93 -29.04
N PRO A 209 -15.44 6.77 -29.10
CA PRO A 209 -14.84 7.33 -27.90
C PRO A 209 -15.83 8.26 -27.19
N ASP A 210 -16.47 7.73 -26.14
CA ASP A 210 -17.23 8.50 -25.17
C ASP A 210 -16.34 8.70 -23.93
N GLU A 211 -15.81 9.92 -23.79
CA GLU A 211 -14.95 10.32 -22.68
C GLU A 211 -15.63 10.11 -21.33
N VAL A 212 -16.95 10.31 -21.27
CA VAL A 212 -17.74 10.18 -20.04
C VAL A 212 -17.83 8.73 -19.61
N LEU A 213 -18.08 7.81 -20.55
CA LEU A 213 -18.11 6.37 -20.28
C LEU A 213 -16.74 5.87 -19.78
N MET A 214 -15.66 6.29 -20.43
CA MET A 214 -14.30 5.93 -20.03
C MET A 214 -13.97 6.45 -18.63
N CYS A 215 -14.17 7.75 -18.39
CA CYS A 215 -13.89 8.39 -17.11
C CYS A 215 -14.73 7.77 -15.98
N SER A 216 -16.03 7.57 -16.20
CA SER A 216 -16.91 6.95 -15.19
C SER A 216 -16.50 5.52 -14.85
N ALA A 217 -16.12 4.71 -15.84
CA ALA A 217 -15.66 3.34 -15.62
C ALA A 217 -14.34 3.28 -14.82
N ILE A 218 -13.38 4.16 -15.15
CA ILE A 218 -12.09 4.26 -14.44
C ILE A 218 -12.29 4.77 -13.00
N VAL A 219 -13.13 5.80 -12.81
CA VAL A 219 -13.45 6.34 -11.49
C VAL A 219 -14.11 5.28 -10.61
N SER A 220 -15.08 4.54 -11.16
CA SER A 220 -15.83 3.52 -10.42
C SER A 220 -14.93 2.39 -9.94
N VAL A 221 -14.05 1.86 -10.81
CA VAL A 221 -13.10 0.81 -10.40
C VAL A 221 -12.07 1.33 -9.41
N SER A 222 -11.58 2.55 -9.60
CA SER A 222 -10.61 3.17 -8.68
C SER A 222 -11.22 3.33 -7.29
N TYR A 223 -12.45 3.83 -7.21
CA TYR A 223 -13.16 4.00 -5.95
C TYR A 223 -13.42 2.65 -5.25
N ALA A 224 -13.88 1.64 -5.99
CA ALA A 224 -14.12 0.31 -5.44
C ALA A 224 -12.83 -0.35 -4.93
N ALA A 225 -11.74 -0.24 -5.69
CA ALA A 225 -10.42 -0.76 -5.32
C ALA A 225 -9.87 -0.04 -4.08
N LEU A 226 -9.94 1.30 -4.04
CA LEU A 226 -9.53 2.11 -2.89
C LEU A 226 -10.35 1.79 -1.64
N GLY A 227 -11.66 1.63 -1.78
CA GLY A 227 -12.54 1.15 -0.71
C GLY A 227 -12.02 -0.15 -0.13
N ASN A 228 -11.82 -1.15 -0.99
CA ASN A 228 -11.31 -2.46 -0.60
C ASN A 228 -9.95 -2.43 0.09
N GLY A 229 -9.01 -1.63 -0.41
CA GLY A 229 -7.70 -1.43 0.22
C GLY A 229 -7.81 -0.74 1.58
N SER A 230 -8.62 0.31 1.68
CA SER A 230 -8.77 1.10 2.91
C SER A 230 -9.39 0.31 4.07
N PHE A 231 -10.26 -0.66 3.76
CA PHE A 231 -10.86 -1.55 4.75
C PHE A 231 -9.93 -2.65 5.26
N LEU A 232 -8.83 -2.94 4.55
CA LEU A 232 -7.81 -3.86 5.04
C LEU A 232 -6.91 -3.24 6.11
N ILE A 233 -6.81 -1.91 6.14
CA ILE A 233 -5.97 -1.20 7.09
C ILE A 233 -6.69 -1.17 8.44
N ASN A 234 -6.12 -1.79 9.46
CA ASN A 234 -6.68 -1.81 10.81
C ASN A 234 -6.47 -0.45 11.50
N LEU A 235 -7.53 0.35 11.55
CA LEU A 235 -7.56 1.66 12.21
C LEU A 235 -8.38 1.57 13.50
N THR A 236 -7.96 2.32 14.52
CA THR A 236 -8.73 2.45 15.76
C THR A 236 -10.03 3.23 15.49
N GLU A 237 -11.02 3.09 16.39
CA GLU A 237 -12.33 3.74 16.21
C GLU A 237 -12.21 5.26 16.05
N ARG A 238 -11.32 5.90 16.82
CA ARG A 238 -11.02 7.34 16.72
C ARG A 238 -10.38 7.73 15.39
N GLN A 239 -9.69 6.81 14.71
CA GLN A 239 -9.03 7.03 13.43
C GLN A 239 -9.94 6.75 12.22
N ARG A 240 -11.17 6.23 12.43
CA ARG A 240 -12.11 5.93 11.33
C ARG A 240 -12.44 7.14 10.47
N TRP A 241 -12.43 8.35 11.05
CA TRP A 241 -12.60 9.60 10.31
C TRP A 241 -11.61 9.73 9.14
N VAL A 242 -10.35 9.33 9.32
CA VAL A 242 -9.31 9.46 8.28
C VAL A 242 -9.66 8.62 7.05
N ARG A 243 -10.21 7.42 7.27
CA ARG A 243 -10.69 6.56 6.18
C ARG A 243 -11.86 7.20 5.45
N ILE A 244 -12.86 7.68 6.18
CA ILE A 244 -14.04 8.33 5.61
C ILE A 244 -13.63 9.58 4.81
N GLY A 245 -12.77 10.42 5.36
CA GLY A 245 -12.24 11.60 4.68
C GLY A 245 -11.47 11.26 3.40
N THR A 246 -10.62 10.22 3.45
CA THR A 246 -9.85 9.78 2.26
C THR A 246 -10.78 9.29 1.14
N LEU A 247 -11.79 8.49 1.50
CA LEU A 247 -12.79 8.01 0.53
C LEU A 247 -13.69 9.14 0.03
N ALA A 248 -14.05 10.11 0.87
CA ALA A 248 -14.79 11.29 0.45
C ALA A 248 -14.00 12.12 -0.58
N CYS A 249 -12.72 12.38 -0.32
CA CYS A 249 -11.83 13.05 -1.29
C CYS A 249 -11.74 12.28 -2.61
N ALA A 250 -11.65 10.94 -2.56
CA ALA A 250 -11.61 10.11 -3.76
C ALA A 250 -12.92 10.21 -4.56
N GLY A 251 -14.06 10.26 -3.87
CA GLY A 251 -15.38 10.46 -4.48
C GLY A 251 -15.52 11.83 -5.14
N VAL A 252 -15.05 12.90 -4.47
CA VAL A 252 -15.04 14.26 -5.03
C VAL A 252 -14.14 14.33 -6.27
N CYS A 253 -12.95 13.72 -6.23
CA CYS A 253 -12.07 13.60 -7.39
C CYS A 253 -12.79 12.91 -8.56
N GLY A 254 -13.42 11.77 -8.30
CA GLY A 254 -14.18 11.04 -9.30
C GLY A 254 -15.33 11.85 -9.92
N ALA A 255 -16.14 12.49 -9.08
CA ALA A 255 -17.26 13.31 -9.52
C ALA A 255 -16.81 14.52 -10.36
N THR A 256 -15.75 15.20 -9.94
CA THR A 256 -15.21 16.36 -10.67
C THR A 256 -14.59 15.96 -12.01
N LEU A 257 -13.95 14.78 -12.11
CA LEU A 257 -13.47 14.24 -13.39
C LEU A 257 -14.64 13.91 -14.35
N ILE A 258 -15.72 13.32 -13.84
CA ILE A 258 -16.90 13.01 -14.66
C ILE A 258 -17.56 14.30 -15.16
N ILE A 259 -17.76 15.30 -14.29
CA ILE A 259 -18.29 16.62 -14.69
C ILE A 259 -17.36 17.31 -15.68
N GLY A 260 -16.04 17.24 -15.46
CA GLY A 260 -15.05 17.80 -16.38
C GLY A 260 -15.12 17.16 -17.78
N SER A 261 -15.35 15.83 -17.84
CA SER A 261 -15.50 15.11 -19.10
C SER A 261 -16.78 15.49 -19.87
N THR A 262 -17.90 15.77 -19.19
CA THR A 262 -19.13 16.22 -19.87
C THR A 262 -19.02 17.63 -20.43
N GLN A 263 -18.18 18.47 -19.81
CA GLN A 263 -17.94 19.86 -20.23
C GLN A 263 -16.79 20.02 -21.25
N ARG A 264 -16.34 18.91 -21.87
CA ARG A 264 -15.20 18.90 -22.82
C ARG A 264 -13.95 19.58 -22.25
N PHE A 265 -13.65 19.35 -20.98
CA PHE A 265 -12.43 19.79 -20.32
C PHE A 265 -12.11 21.29 -20.44
N ASN A 266 -13.10 22.17 -20.20
CA ASN A 266 -12.78 23.56 -19.86
C ASN A 266 -12.16 23.57 -18.44
N MET A 267 -10.86 23.25 -18.39
CA MET A 267 -10.11 22.72 -17.23
C MET A 267 -10.02 23.63 -16.00
N ASP A 268 -10.46 24.89 -16.08
CA ASP A 268 -9.88 25.89 -15.19
C ASP A 268 -10.31 25.77 -13.71
N PRO A 269 -11.58 25.47 -13.36
CA PRO A 269 -11.93 25.14 -11.98
C PRO A 269 -11.89 23.62 -11.71
N TRP A 270 -12.52 22.81 -12.55
CA TRP A 270 -12.76 21.39 -12.26
C TRP A 270 -11.49 20.54 -12.25
N GLY A 271 -10.56 20.82 -13.18
CA GLY A 271 -9.28 20.12 -13.24
C GLY A 271 -8.44 20.38 -11.98
N ARG A 272 -8.47 21.62 -11.47
CA ARG A 272 -7.78 22.00 -10.22
C ARG A 272 -8.40 21.31 -9.01
N PHE A 273 -9.73 21.25 -8.93
CA PHE A 273 -10.42 20.53 -7.85
C PHE A 273 -10.16 19.02 -7.90
N ALA A 274 -10.18 18.41 -9.10
CA ALA A 274 -9.85 17.00 -9.28
C ALA A 274 -8.40 16.71 -8.84
N ALA A 275 -7.44 17.55 -9.26
CA ALA A 275 -6.04 17.41 -8.86
C ALA A 275 -5.84 17.58 -7.33
N ALA A 276 -6.45 18.60 -6.73
CA ALA A 276 -6.35 18.85 -5.29
C ALA A 276 -6.96 17.71 -4.47
N SER A 277 -8.12 17.20 -4.88
CA SER A 277 -8.78 16.07 -4.21
C SER A 277 -8.03 14.75 -4.42
N ALA A 278 -7.45 14.50 -5.60
CA ALA A 278 -6.57 13.37 -5.85
C ALA A 278 -5.34 13.40 -4.93
N LEU A 279 -4.69 14.55 -4.79
CA LEU A 279 -3.55 14.72 -3.89
C LEU A 279 -3.94 14.47 -2.43
N ALA A 280 -5.08 15.02 -1.99
CA ALA A 280 -5.61 14.77 -0.65
C ALA A 280 -5.90 13.28 -0.41
N THR A 281 -6.42 12.55 -1.41
CA THR A 281 -6.61 11.10 -1.35
C THR A 281 -5.29 10.36 -1.18
N VAL A 282 -4.25 10.70 -1.96
CA VAL A 282 -2.93 10.06 -1.85
C VAL A 282 -2.32 10.31 -0.45
N CYS A 283 -2.39 11.54 0.04
CA CYS A 283 -1.93 11.88 1.40
C CYS A 283 -2.73 11.13 2.48
N GLY A 284 -4.05 11.00 2.32
CA GLY A 284 -4.91 10.24 3.21
C GLY A 284 -4.58 8.74 3.25
N LEU A 285 -4.31 8.13 2.08
CA LEU A 285 -3.85 6.74 1.99
C LEU A 285 -2.51 6.55 2.72
N LEU A 286 -1.56 7.46 2.51
CA LEU A 286 -0.27 7.42 3.20
C LEU A 286 -0.45 7.55 4.72
N ALA A 287 -1.29 8.49 5.16
CA ALA A 287 -1.60 8.70 6.57
C ALA A 287 -2.20 7.43 7.20
N MET A 288 -3.12 6.74 6.51
CA MET A 288 -3.68 5.47 6.99
C MET A 288 -2.60 4.39 7.16
N VAL A 289 -1.68 4.24 6.20
CA VAL A 289 -0.56 3.30 6.31
C VAL A 289 0.35 3.65 7.48
N VAL A 290 0.63 4.95 7.69
CA VAL A 290 1.44 5.41 8.83
C VAL A 290 0.73 5.12 10.16
N MET A 291 -0.56 5.41 10.27
CA MET A 291 -1.35 5.15 11.49
C MET A 291 -1.40 3.66 11.82
N GLU A 292 -1.60 2.78 10.82
CA GLU A 292 -1.53 1.34 11.03
C GLU A 292 -0.18 0.91 11.59
N ARG A 293 0.93 1.46 11.06
CA ARG A 293 2.27 1.17 11.56
C ARG A 293 2.48 1.67 12.99
N LEU A 294 1.91 2.83 13.35
CA LEU A 294 1.96 3.35 14.72
C LEU A 294 1.12 2.48 15.67
N ASN A 295 -0.08 2.09 15.25
CA ASN A 295 -0.95 1.20 16.03
C ASN A 295 -0.28 -0.17 16.26
N ALA A 296 0.32 -0.74 15.21
CA ALA A 296 1.05 -2.02 15.32
C ALA A 296 2.24 -1.91 16.29
N ARG A 297 2.95 -0.77 16.31
CA ARG A 297 4.04 -0.51 17.26
C ARG A 297 3.57 -0.28 18.68
N ALA A 298 2.40 0.35 18.87
CA ALA A 298 1.82 0.54 20.19
C ALA A 298 1.52 -0.82 20.84
N VAL A 299 0.93 -1.74 20.09
CA VAL A 299 0.66 -3.12 20.54
C VAL A 299 1.96 -3.91 20.73
N SER A 300 2.97 -3.66 19.90
CA SER A 300 4.22 -4.43 19.90
C SER A 300 5.35 -3.79 20.72
N ARG A 301 5.11 -2.76 21.54
CA ARG A 301 6.15 -2.28 22.46
C ARG A 301 6.31 -3.36 23.53
N PRO A 302 7.37 -4.20 23.51
CA PRO A 302 7.68 -4.98 24.69
C PRO A 302 7.84 -3.96 25.82
N VAL A 303 7.20 -4.22 26.95
CA VAL A 303 7.41 -3.46 28.18
C VAL A 303 8.91 -3.22 28.28
N SER A 304 9.31 -1.95 28.26
CA SER A 304 10.71 -1.55 28.36
C SER A 304 11.33 -2.36 29.48
N GLN A 305 12.41 -3.07 29.16
CA GLN A 305 13.24 -3.89 30.03
C GLN A 305 13.93 -3.06 31.14
N GLY A 306 13.26 -2.08 31.72
CA GLY A 306 13.61 -1.53 33.00
C GLY A 306 13.16 -2.56 34.03
N GLU A 307 14.11 -3.35 34.51
CA GLU A 307 13.92 -4.51 35.40
C GLU A 307 13.23 -5.71 34.74
N THR A 308 13.86 -6.28 33.71
CA THR A 308 13.63 -7.68 33.36
C THR A 308 13.97 -8.55 34.57
N ALA A 309 12.96 -8.95 35.34
CA ALA A 309 13.01 -10.20 36.08
C ALA A 309 13.27 -11.31 35.06
N SER A 310 14.55 -11.63 34.83
CA SER A 310 14.97 -12.65 33.85
C SER A 310 14.45 -14.05 34.19
N GLU A 311 14.04 -14.20 35.45
CA GLU A 311 13.69 -15.43 36.10
C GLU A 311 12.42 -15.22 36.94
N VAL A 312 11.47 -16.16 36.85
CA VAL A 312 10.26 -16.18 37.66
C VAL A 312 10.22 -17.51 38.40
N ASN A 313 10.10 -17.44 39.73
CA ASN A 313 9.91 -18.62 40.57
C ASN A 313 8.44 -19.04 40.52
N LEU A 314 8.16 -20.18 39.89
CA LEU A 314 6.83 -20.75 39.75
C LEU A 314 6.82 -22.21 40.22
N ALA A 315 5.70 -22.64 40.81
CA ALA A 315 5.46 -24.05 41.08
C ALA A 315 4.89 -24.72 39.83
N CYS A 316 5.46 -25.85 39.42
CA CYS A 316 4.96 -26.60 38.27
C CYS A 316 3.53 -27.09 38.56
N PRO A 317 2.53 -26.82 37.70
CA PRO A 317 1.15 -27.26 37.95
C PRO A 317 0.97 -28.78 37.91
N ARG A 318 1.95 -29.52 37.35
CA ARG A 318 1.88 -30.99 37.21
C ARG A 318 2.57 -31.74 38.35
N CYS A 319 3.81 -31.37 38.70
CA CYS A 319 4.61 -32.05 39.73
C CYS A 319 4.77 -31.24 41.02
N GLN A 320 4.27 -30.00 41.06
CA GLN A 320 4.32 -29.08 42.21
C GLN A 320 5.72 -28.65 42.67
N SER A 321 6.78 -29.14 42.00
CA SER A 321 8.15 -28.69 42.23
C SER A 321 8.31 -27.21 41.89
N ARG A 322 9.04 -26.49 42.74
CA ARG A 322 9.34 -25.06 42.55
C ARG A 322 10.59 -24.93 41.70
N HIS A 323 10.47 -24.23 40.58
CA HIS A 323 11.59 -23.98 39.69
C HIS A 323 11.65 -22.52 39.29
N THR A 324 12.86 -22.07 39.04
CA THR A 324 13.18 -20.76 38.49
C THR A 324 13.16 -20.90 36.98
N LEU A 325 12.11 -20.38 36.33
CA LEU A 325 11.92 -20.50 34.88
C LEU A 325 12.32 -19.19 34.20
N LYS A 326 12.97 -19.30 33.05
CA LYS A 326 13.32 -18.13 32.23
C LYS A 326 12.07 -17.56 31.54
N MET A 327 12.00 -16.23 31.47
CA MET A 327 11.00 -15.52 30.66
C MET A 327 11.09 -15.97 29.19
N GLY A 328 9.94 -16.22 28.54
CA GLY A 328 9.87 -16.64 27.13
C GLY A 328 9.67 -18.15 26.90
N GLY A 329 9.80 -18.96 27.95
CA GLY A 329 9.42 -20.37 27.95
C GLY A 329 10.54 -21.30 28.34
N ASP A 330 10.25 -22.24 29.24
CA ASP A 330 11.21 -23.23 29.72
C ASP A 330 10.48 -24.57 30.02
N ARG A 331 11.23 -25.67 30.08
CA ARG A 331 10.68 -26.99 30.43
C ARG A 331 10.92 -27.25 31.90
N CYS A 332 9.90 -27.75 32.59
CA CYS A 332 10.09 -28.26 33.94
C CYS A 332 11.11 -29.41 33.91
N PRO A 333 12.20 -29.35 34.70
CA PRO A 333 13.27 -30.35 34.67
C PRO A 333 12.81 -31.73 35.17
N GLU A 334 11.78 -31.79 36.01
CA GLU A 334 11.29 -33.07 36.55
C GLU A 334 10.30 -33.77 35.61
N CYS A 335 9.27 -33.05 35.11
CA CYS A 335 8.18 -33.67 34.35
C CYS A 335 8.18 -33.33 32.85
N GLY A 336 9.10 -32.49 32.39
CA GLY A 336 9.23 -32.08 30.99
C GLY A 336 8.13 -31.13 30.48
N LEU A 337 7.22 -30.65 31.34
CA LEU A 337 6.15 -29.74 30.95
C LEU A 337 6.73 -28.41 30.43
N LEU A 338 6.39 -28.03 29.19
CA LEU A 338 6.74 -26.73 28.63
C LEU A 338 5.83 -25.65 29.24
N VAL A 339 6.44 -24.71 29.98
CA VAL A 339 5.75 -23.58 30.61
C VAL A 339 6.16 -22.32 29.89
N ILE A 340 5.20 -21.61 29.28
CA ILE A 340 5.45 -20.33 28.59
C ILE A 340 4.97 -19.20 29.51
N VAL A 341 5.91 -18.53 30.17
CA VAL A 341 5.61 -17.36 31.00
C VAL A 341 5.57 -16.13 30.10
N ARG A 342 4.41 -15.46 30.07
CA ARG A 342 4.22 -14.15 29.43
C ARG A 342 3.82 -13.15 30.50
N VAL A 343 4.62 -12.12 30.68
CA VAL A 343 4.24 -10.96 31.49
C VAL A 343 3.67 -9.91 30.55
N ALA A 344 2.40 -9.62 30.73
CA ALA A 344 1.73 -8.51 30.05
C ALA A 344 1.51 -7.39 31.06
N ARG A 345 1.71 -6.15 30.61
CA ARG A 345 1.32 -4.98 31.38
C ARG A 345 -0.21 -4.90 31.38
N LEU A 346 -0.81 -4.61 32.53
CA LEU A 346 -2.25 -4.40 32.60
C LEU A 346 -2.54 -3.01 32.04
N GLU A 347 -3.10 -2.94 30.84
CA GLU A 347 -3.49 -1.70 30.18
C GLU A 347 -5.00 -1.60 30.12
N CYS A 348 -5.56 -0.42 30.38
CA CYS A 348 -7.00 -0.20 30.29
C CYS A 348 -7.53 -0.59 28.92
N CYS A 349 -8.57 -1.44 28.87
CA CYS A 349 -9.16 -1.93 27.63
C CYS A 349 -9.78 -0.82 26.75
N SER A 350 -10.12 0.33 27.34
CA SER A 350 -10.75 1.45 26.64
C SER A 350 -9.74 2.46 26.08
N CYS A 351 -8.73 2.84 26.86
CA CYS A 351 -7.79 3.91 26.51
C CYS A 351 -6.32 3.49 26.43
N SER A 352 -6.00 2.23 26.69
CA SER A 352 -4.63 1.69 26.76
C SER A 352 -3.73 2.39 27.79
N TYR A 353 -4.31 3.02 28.81
CA TYR A 353 -3.54 3.61 29.91
C TYR A 353 -2.92 2.48 30.77
N PRO A 354 -1.61 2.52 31.10
CA PRO A 354 -0.98 1.52 31.94
C PRO A 354 -1.54 1.62 33.36
N LEU A 355 -2.09 0.51 33.88
CA LEU A 355 -2.71 0.43 35.20
C LEU A 355 -1.73 0.02 36.31
N ASP A 356 -0.45 -0.10 35.99
CA ASP A 356 0.59 -0.47 36.94
C ASP A 356 0.65 0.52 38.12
N GLY A 357 0.59 0.00 39.35
CA GLY A 357 0.70 0.80 40.57
C GLY A 357 -0.54 1.63 40.91
N ILE A 358 -1.62 1.54 40.14
CA ILE A 358 -2.87 2.25 40.42
C ILE A 358 -3.64 1.52 41.51
N LYS A 359 -3.90 2.22 42.61
CA LYS A 359 -4.72 1.71 43.73
C LYS A 359 -6.23 1.91 43.53
N SER A 360 -6.63 2.77 42.59
CA SER A 360 -8.05 2.99 42.30
C SER A 360 -8.62 1.85 41.47
N GLY A 361 -9.83 1.39 41.81
CA GLY A 361 -10.57 0.41 41.01
C GLY A 361 -11.06 0.94 39.65
N LYS A 362 -10.66 2.16 39.25
CA LYS A 362 -11.03 2.82 37.99
C LYS A 362 -9.79 3.41 37.33
N CYS A 363 -9.76 3.40 36.00
CA CYS A 363 -8.76 4.07 35.19
C CYS A 363 -8.85 5.59 35.37
N PRO A 364 -7.73 6.30 35.64
CA PRO A 364 -7.74 7.75 35.87
C PRO A 364 -8.09 8.55 34.60
N GLU A 365 -7.79 8.03 33.41
CA GLU A 365 -8.04 8.72 32.15
C GLU A 365 -9.49 8.61 31.65
N CYS A 366 -10.11 7.44 31.80
CA CYS A 366 -11.40 7.16 31.17
C CYS A 366 -12.49 6.65 32.13
N GLY A 367 -12.16 6.43 33.41
CA GLY A 367 -13.11 5.94 34.41
C GLY A 367 -13.51 4.46 34.29
N THR A 368 -13.01 3.73 33.28
CA THR A 368 -13.30 2.30 33.11
C THR A 368 -12.83 1.50 34.34
N PRO A 369 -13.67 0.62 34.90
CA PRO A 369 -13.29 -0.18 36.07
C PRO A 369 -12.18 -1.18 35.72
N VAL A 370 -11.19 -1.29 36.61
CA VAL A 370 -9.99 -2.14 36.41
C VAL A 370 -10.37 -3.62 36.32
N GLU A 371 -11.39 -4.07 37.06
CA GLU A 371 -11.87 -5.47 37.02
C GLU A 371 -12.31 -5.91 35.61
N GLN A 372 -12.99 -5.05 34.86
CA GLN A 372 -13.38 -5.35 33.48
C GLN A 372 -12.16 -5.53 32.57
N THR A 373 -11.08 -4.80 32.86
CA THR A 373 -9.82 -4.93 32.11
C THR A 373 -9.12 -6.26 32.42
N VAL A 374 -9.10 -6.68 33.69
CA VAL A 374 -8.52 -7.98 34.11
C VAL A 374 -9.31 -9.14 33.50
N GLN A 375 -10.65 -9.10 33.56
CA GLN A 375 -11.49 -10.12 32.95
C GLN A 375 -11.31 -10.19 31.43
N ALA A 376 -11.22 -9.06 30.76
CA ALA A 376 -10.96 -9.02 29.32
C ALA A 376 -9.58 -9.60 28.94
N ALA A 377 -8.56 -9.37 29.77
CA ALA A 377 -7.21 -9.92 29.55
C ALA A 377 -7.12 -11.43 29.81
N LEU A 378 -7.93 -11.95 30.73
CA LEU A 378 -8.02 -13.39 31.05
C LEU A 378 -8.93 -14.15 30.08
N ALA A 379 -9.79 -13.46 29.33
CA ALA A 379 -10.64 -14.10 28.34
C ALA A 379 -9.77 -14.80 27.29
N PRO A 380 -10.04 -16.09 26.97
CA PRO A 380 -9.31 -16.79 25.93
C PRO A 380 -9.43 -16.01 24.63
N SER A 381 -8.29 -15.64 24.04
CA SER A 381 -8.29 -14.90 22.77
C SER A 381 -9.04 -15.72 21.73
N PRO A 382 -10.05 -15.14 21.05
CA PRO A 382 -10.74 -15.82 19.96
C PRO A 382 -9.72 -16.01 18.82
N HIS A 383 -9.18 -17.22 18.73
CA HIS A 383 -8.24 -17.62 17.69
C HIS A 383 -8.95 -18.23 16.49
#